data_AF-A0A5C0SLH0-F1
#
_entry.id   AF-A0A5C0SLH0-F1
#
_cell.length_a   1.000
_cell.length_b   1.000
_cell.length_c   1.000
_cell.angle_alpha   90.00
_cell.angle_beta   90.00
_cell.angle_gamma   90.00
#
_symmetry.space_group_name_H-M   'P 1'
#
loop_
_entity.id
_entity.type
_entity.pdbx_description
1 polymer ?
#
loop_
_entity_poly.entity_id
_entity_poly.type
_entity_poly.pdbx_seq_one_letter_code
_entity_poly.pdbx_strand_id
1 'polypeptide(L)'
;MSKFGLWWVRWDENLRTYASRMTLGGKRPTSYDEAAQWFKNRGFDRVVFLGGEGRGINYTGNGYDDGLRMALWLSSRIGSMNYYVPIPFYKHGSKKPRDNPSKGFNNSYWKDWIDGVLSVVDSNRLGFYWSYESPLQTGNYGKNVSKEFIQKMSNYVHDHEQELIWIPTIGNRAMKGITNSDYVTIPTLAEYFDHVFVQPHYYQTTKLDDGSDYTFQDLVSRVEWMLNHGLSIEMEADNSIIGEPSNCAYCKSTQGWWENGTFHEKVGCDETPTPETEEKCINRACDYYKALLEVSPSAFSTRAYYFGTDLKVIDKVRERCQDW
;
A
#
# COMPACT_ATOMS: atom_id res chain seq x y z
N MET A 1 -17.64 5.48 -7.60
CA MET A 1 -16.54 4.54 -7.28
C MET A 1 -15.58 5.30 -6.39
N SER A 2 -15.26 4.77 -5.22
CA SER A 2 -14.42 5.48 -4.26
C SER A 2 -12.93 5.30 -4.61
N LYS A 3 -12.17 6.40 -4.72
CA LYS A 3 -10.73 6.36 -5.01
C LYS A 3 -9.90 6.67 -3.76
N PHE A 4 -8.98 5.77 -3.43
CA PHE A 4 -8.10 5.87 -2.26
C PHE A 4 -6.70 6.27 -2.72
N GLY A 5 -6.24 7.45 -2.32
CA GLY A 5 -4.87 7.89 -2.61
C GLY A 5 -3.91 7.46 -1.52
N LEU A 6 -2.75 6.91 -1.87
CA LEU A 6 -1.74 6.53 -0.89
C LEU A 6 -0.80 7.70 -0.57
N TRP A 7 -0.76 8.11 0.71
CA TRP A 7 -0.02 9.30 1.17
C TRP A 7 1.18 8.90 2.02
N TRP A 8 2.38 9.10 1.49
CA TRP A 8 3.62 8.83 2.22
C TRP A 8 3.95 9.85 3.30
N VAL A 9 4.20 9.34 4.50
CA VAL A 9 4.74 10.10 5.64
C VAL A 9 6.00 9.45 6.17
N ARG A 10 6.77 10.23 6.93
CA ARG A 10 7.91 9.71 7.69
C ARG A 10 8.06 10.44 9.01
N TRP A 11 8.64 9.76 9.97
CA TRP A 11 9.20 10.35 11.17
C TRP A 11 10.46 11.14 10.82
N ASP A 12 10.53 12.37 11.31
CA ASP A 12 11.69 13.23 11.24
C ASP A 12 12.36 13.27 12.63
N GLU A 13 13.50 12.60 12.75
CA GLU A 13 14.23 12.50 14.02
C GLU A 13 14.76 13.84 14.52
N ASN A 14 15.08 14.76 13.61
CA ASN A 14 15.62 16.06 13.99
C ASN A 14 14.53 16.95 14.59
N LEU A 15 13.35 16.93 13.98
CA LEU A 15 12.20 17.74 14.42
C LEU A 15 11.33 17.02 15.45
N ARG A 16 11.59 15.73 15.71
CA ARG A 16 10.80 14.86 16.60
C ARG A 16 9.30 14.89 16.27
N THR A 17 9.00 14.90 14.98
CA THR A 17 7.63 14.98 14.46
C THR A 17 7.51 14.25 13.12
N TYR A 18 6.29 14.08 12.61
CA TYR A 18 6.06 13.53 11.29
C TYR A 18 6.14 14.60 10.20
N ALA A 19 6.51 14.18 9.00
CA ALA A 19 6.53 14.99 7.79
C ALA A 19 5.85 14.25 6.64
N SER A 20 5.04 14.99 5.86
CA SER A 20 4.60 14.53 4.54
C SER A 20 5.80 14.40 3.62
N ARG A 21 5.82 13.32 2.82
CA ARG A 21 6.78 13.16 1.71
C ARG A 21 6.21 13.64 0.38
N MET A 22 4.93 14.00 0.33
CA MET A 22 4.25 14.32 -0.92
C MET A 22 4.71 15.66 -1.50
N THR A 23 4.92 15.68 -2.82
CA THR A 23 5.27 16.85 -3.63
C THR A 23 4.34 16.97 -4.84
N LEU A 24 4.37 18.14 -5.49
CA LEU A 24 3.74 18.34 -6.79
C LEU A 24 4.72 19.06 -7.71
N GLY A 25 5.27 18.35 -8.69
CA GLY A 25 6.31 18.87 -9.58
C GLY A 25 7.56 19.31 -8.81
N GLY A 26 7.98 18.52 -7.82
CA GLY A 26 9.11 18.80 -6.92
C GLY A 26 8.80 19.83 -5.82
N LYS A 27 7.67 20.54 -5.89
CA LYS A 27 7.28 21.51 -4.86
C LYS A 27 6.72 20.79 -3.63
N ARG A 28 7.25 21.13 -2.45
CA ARG A 28 6.64 20.73 -1.17
C ARG A 28 5.42 21.59 -0.86
N PRO A 29 4.38 21.01 -0.25
CA PRO A 29 3.21 21.79 0.14
C PRO A 29 3.61 22.79 1.23
N THR A 30 3.02 23.99 1.16
CA THR A 30 3.15 25.04 2.18
C THR A 30 2.31 24.73 3.43
N SER A 31 1.28 23.89 3.28
CA SER A 31 0.43 23.39 4.35
C SER A 31 -0.11 22.00 4.04
N TYR A 32 -0.56 21.26 5.05
CA TYR A 32 -1.15 19.93 4.85
C TYR A 32 -2.51 20.00 4.15
N ASP A 33 -3.26 21.08 4.31
CA ASP A 33 -4.47 21.32 3.51
C ASP A 33 -4.15 21.52 2.03
N GLU A 34 -3.06 22.20 1.67
CA GLU A 34 -2.64 22.29 0.25
C GLU A 34 -2.39 20.88 -0.32
N ALA A 35 -1.69 20.02 0.42
CA ALA A 35 -1.47 18.64 0.01
C ALA A 35 -2.80 17.87 -0.10
N ALA A 36 -3.71 17.99 0.87
CA ALA A 36 -5.03 17.35 0.81
C ALA A 36 -5.84 17.82 -0.41
N GLN A 37 -5.78 19.12 -0.75
CA GLN A 37 -6.41 19.65 -1.96
C GLN A 37 -5.78 19.08 -3.24
N TRP A 38 -4.48 18.80 -3.27
CA TRP A 38 -3.88 18.14 -4.42
C TRP A 38 -4.46 16.73 -4.67
N PHE A 39 -4.78 15.98 -3.62
CA PHE A 39 -5.47 14.69 -3.75
C PHE A 39 -6.92 14.88 -4.22
N LYS A 40 -7.67 15.78 -3.57
CA LYS A 40 -9.07 16.06 -3.92
C LYS A 40 -9.27 16.52 -5.36
N ASN A 41 -8.41 17.43 -5.83
CA ASN A 41 -8.44 17.92 -7.21
C ASN A 41 -8.18 16.82 -8.24
N ARG A 42 -7.64 15.67 -7.80
CA ARG A 42 -7.43 14.46 -8.59
C ARG A 42 -8.50 13.40 -8.33
N GLY A 43 -9.61 13.76 -7.71
CA GLY A 43 -10.78 12.89 -7.51
C GLY A 43 -10.56 11.78 -6.49
N PHE A 44 -9.61 11.93 -5.56
CA PHE A 44 -9.52 11.04 -4.41
C PHE A 44 -10.47 11.50 -3.32
N ASP A 45 -11.30 10.58 -2.83
CA ASP A 45 -12.28 10.85 -1.77
C ASP A 45 -11.68 10.67 -0.38
N ARG A 46 -10.64 9.83 -0.29
CA ARG A 46 -10.00 9.44 0.95
C ARG A 46 -8.53 9.06 0.74
N VAL A 47 -7.74 9.13 1.80
CA VAL A 47 -6.30 8.82 1.78
C VAL A 47 -5.91 7.75 2.79
N VAL A 48 -4.93 6.93 2.42
CA VAL A 48 -4.32 5.95 3.31
C VAL A 48 -2.90 6.39 3.59
N PHE A 49 -2.59 6.64 4.87
CA PHE A 49 -1.25 7.06 5.25
C PHE A 49 -0.27 5.87 5.23
N LEU A 50 0.84 6.04 4.50
CA LEU A 50 1.88 5.04 4.33
C LEU A 50 3.12 5.39 5.13
N GLY A 51 3.67 4.37 5.81
CA GLY A 51 4.92 4.46 6.55
C GLY A 51 5.90 3.33 6.22
N GLY A 52 5.77 2.70 5.04
CA GLY A 52 6.61 1.57 4.61
C GLY A 52 6.56 0.40 5.60
N GLU A 53 5.36 -0.13 5.83
CA GLU A 53 5.07 -1.18 6.82
C GLU A 53 5.47 -0.82 8.26
N GLY A 54 5.59 0.49 8.57
CA GLY A 54 5.98 1.00 9.89
C GLY A 54 7.42 1.47 10.01
N ARG A 55 8.28 1.23 9.01
CA ARG A 55 9.70 1.66 9.03
C ARG A 55 9.88 3.16 9.06
N GLY A 56 8.97 3.90 8.44
CA GLY A 56 8.90 5.36 8.47
C GLY A 56 8.11 5.92 9.65
N ILE A 57 7.60 5.08 10.56
CA ILE A 57 6.77 5.53 11.69
C ILE A 57 7.58 5.49 12.98
N ASN A 58 7.42 6.49 13.86
CA ASN A 58 8.15 6.55 15.14
C ASN A 58 7.96 5.26 15.94
N TYR A 59 8.95 4.84 16.71
CA TYR A 59 8.85 3.68 17.60
C TYR A 59 9.62 3.93 18.89
N THR A 60 8.91 4.12 19.99
CA THR A 60 9.48 4.24 21.33
C THR A 60 9.40 2.94 22.13
N GLY A 61 8.59 1.98 21.65
CA GLY A 61 8.22 0.77 22.39
C GLY A 61 6.92 0.93 23.19
N ASN A 62 6.42 2.15 23.36
CA ASN A 62 5.08 2.40 23.93
C ASN A 62 4.07 2.60 22.81
N GLY A 63 3.22 1.59 22.57
CA GLY A 63 2.21 1.63 21.50
C GLY A 63 1.26 2.81 21.64
N TYR A 64 0.76 3.04 22.84
CA TYR A 64 -0.20 4.11 23.13
C TYR A 64 0.38 5.49 22.81
N ASP A 65 1.55 5.82 23.35
CA ASP A 65 2.17 7.14 23.12
C ASP A 65 2.53 7.35 21.65
N ASP A 66 3.00 6.30 20.97
CA ASP A 66 3.35 6.38 19.55
C ASP A 66 2.11 6.59 18.66
N GLY A 67 1.00 5.89 18.96
CA GLY A 67 -0.28 6.02 18.28
C GLY A 67 -0.94 7.38 18.53
N LEU A 68 -0.96 7.84 19.79
CA LEU A 68 -1.43 9.16 20.20
C LEU A 68 -0.68 10.26 19.44
N ARG A 69 0.65 10.17 19.35
CA ARG A 69 1.46 11.17 18.62
C ARG A 69 1.12 11.22 17.14
N MET A 70 0.91 10.07 16.50
CA MET A 70 0.48 10.01 15.10
C MET A 70 -0.90 10.65 14.92
N ALA A 71 -1.86 10.30 15.78
CA ALA A 71 -3.22 10.83 15.71
C ALA A 71 -3.28 12.34 15.93
N LEU A 72 -2.56 12.88 16.93
CA LEU A 72 -2.43 14.32 17.14
C LEU A 72 -1.80 15.02 15.95
N TRP A 73 -0.81 14.39 15.31
CA TRP A 73 -0.19 14.96 14.12
C TRP A 73 -1.16 15.03 12.95
N LEU A 74 -1.93 13.96 12.71
CA LEU A 74 -2.91 13.87 11.64
C LEU A 74 -4.08 14.84 11.85
N SER A 75 -4.72 14.79 13.03
CA SER A 75 -5.91 15.59 13.32
C SER A 75 -5.64 17.08 13.30
N SER A 76 -4.44 17.52 13.71
CA SER A 76 -4.07 18.94 13.68
C SER A 76 -3.67 19.44 12.29
N ARG A 77 -3.65 18.59 11.25
CA ARG A 77 -3.07 18.91 9.93
C ARG A 77 -3.98 18.56 8.76
N ILE A 78 -4.85 17.56 8.90
CA ILE A 78 -5.69 17.05 7.81
C ILE A 78 -7.14 17.28 8.21
N GLY A 79 -7.56 18.54 8.14
CA GLY A 79 -8.92 18.95 8.49
C GLY A 79 -9.93 18.71 7.37
N SER A 80 -9.46 18.46 6.15
CA SER A 80 -10.30 18.53 4.97
C SER A 80 -10.53 17.19 4.27
N MET A 81 -9.89 16.09 4.65
CA MET A 81 -9.96 14.83 3.91
C MET A 81 -10.14 13.63 4.81
N ASN A 82 -11.00 12.70 4.41
CA ASN A 82 -11.19 11.45 5.12
C ASN A 82 -9.96 10.55 4.97
N TYR A 83 -9.56 9.86 6.05
CA TYR A 83 -8.30 9.12 6.04
C TYR A 83 -8.28 7.85 6.90
N TYR A 84 -7.31 6.98 6.59
CA TYR A 84 -6.94 5.81 7.39
C TYR A 84 -5.57 5.97 8.02
N VAL A 85 -5.46 5.60 9.31
CA VAL A 85 -4.20 5.61 10.07
C VAL A 85 -3.48 4.28 9.90
N PRO A 86 -2.18 4.25 9.57
CA PRO A 86 -1.44 2.99 9.51
C PRO A 86 -1.32 2.38 10.90
N ILE A 87 -1.56 1.08 11.00
CA ILE A 87 -1.11 0.24 12.10
C ILE A 87 0.28 -0.30 11.69
N PRO A 88 1.37 0.22 12.25
CA PRO A 88 2.73 -0.06 11.77
C PRO A 88 3.20 -1.45 12.22
N PHE A 89 3.68 -2.29 11.30
CA PHE A 89 4.12 -3.65 11.65
C PHE A 89 5.57 -3.72 12.15
N TYR A 90 6.49 -3.06 11.46
CA TYR A 90 7.91 -3.07 11.78
C TYR A 90 8.34 -1.85 12.61
N LYS A 91 9.42 -2.05 13.38
CA LYS A 91 10.11 -0.98 14.11
C LYS A 91 10.69 0.05 13.15
N HIS A 92 10.82 1.29 13.62
CA HIS A 92 11.44 2.38 12.87
C HIS A 92 12.82 1.96 12.33
N GLY A 93 13.06 2.17 11.04
CA GLY A 93 14.34 1.83 10.38
C GLY A 93 14.71 0.33 10.37
N SER A 94 13.78 -0.59 10.61
CA SER A 94 14.09 -2.01 10.83
C SER A 94 13.11 -2.96 10.12
N LYS A 95 13.53 -4.21 9.89
CA LYS A 95 12.64 -5.32 9.50
C LYS A 95 12.20 -6.18 10.71
N LYS A 96 12.46 -5.71 11.94
CA LYS A 96 12.00 -6.39 13.16
C LYS A 96 10.57 -5.96 13.47
N PRO A 97 9.64 -6.90 13.75
CA PRO A 97 8.29 -6.55 14.21
C PRO A 97 8.31 -5.68 15.46
N ARG A 98 7.29 -4.83 15.65
CA ARG A 98 7.20 -3.92 16.81
C ARG A 98 7.05 -4.66 18.14
N ASP A 99 6.35 -5.78 18.11
CA ASP A 99 6.19 -6.74 19.20
C ASP A 99 6.16 -8.16 18.64
N ASN A 100 5.99 -9.18 19.48
CA ASN A 100 5.81 -10.56 19.06
C ASN A 100 4.31 -10.87 18.84
N PRO A 101 3.83 -11.04 17.59
CA PRO A 101 2.42 -11.32 17.34
C PRO A 101 1.95 -12.67 17.88
N SER A 102 2.88 -13.60 18.17
CA SER A 102 2.53 -14.88 18.79
C SER A 102 1.99 -14.75 20.22
N LYS A 103 2.14 -13.59 20.86
CA LYS A 103 1.55 -13.29 22.17
C LYS A 103 0.08 -12.87 22.10
N GLY A 104 -0.49 -12.80 20.89
CA GLY A 104 -1.88 -12.41 20.65
C GLY A 104 -2.08 -10.89 20.66
N PHE A 105 -3.25 -10.45 20.16
CA PHE A 105 -3.55 -9.03 19.96
C PHE A 105 -3.76 -8.26 21.27
N ASN A 106 -4.45 -8.85 22.26
CA ASN A 106 -4.94 -8.12 23.43
C ASN A 106 -3.86 -7.49 24.31
N ASN A 107 -2.65 -8.05 24.32
CA ASN A 107 -1.51 -7.57 25.10
C ASN A 107 -0.35 -7.16 24.19
N SER A 108 -0.68 -6.60 23.02
CA SER A 108 0.31 -6.27 22.01
C SER A 108 0.47 -4.77 21.83
N TYR A 109 1.66 -4.38 21.37
CA TYR A 109 1.93 -3.01 20.91
C TYR A 109 0.85 -2.47 19.95
N TRP A 110 0.29 -3.31 19.08
CA TRP A 110 -0.69 -2.89 18.08
C TRP A 110 -2.04 -2.52 18.67
N LYS A 111 -2.47 -3.21 19.74
CA LYS A 111 -3.67 -2.79 20.46
C LYS A 111 -3.44 -1.44 21.14
N ASP A 112 -2.33 -1.29 21.87
CA ASP A 112 -1.99 -0.03 22.53
C ASP A 112 -1.88 1.12 21.53
N TRP A 113 -1.31 0.86 20.34
CA TRP A 113 -1.27 1.81 19.23
C TRP A 113 -2.67 2.28 18.81
N ILE A 114 -3.59 1.33 18.60
CA ILE A 114 -4.98 1.66 18.25
C ILE A 114 -5.62 2.49 19.37
N ASP A 115 -5.40 2.14 20.64
CA ASP A 115 -5.91 2.89 21.80
C ASP A 115 -5.41 4.34 21.82
N GLY A 116 -4.11 4.54 21.58
CA GLY A 116 -3.52 5.86 21.48
C GLY A 116 -4.15 6.69 20.36
N VAL A 117 -4.37 6.09 19.20
CA VAL A 117 -5.04 6.76 18.07
C VAL A 117 -6.49 7.13 18.42
N LEU A 118 -7.23 6.20 19.03
CA LEU A 118 -8.64 6.39 19.40
C LEU A 118 -8.85 7.40 20.53
N SER A 119 -7.84 7.65 21.36
CA SER A 119 -7.90 8.68 22.40
C SER A 119 -8.02 10.11 21.86
N VAL A 120 -7.76 10.31 20.56
CA VAL A 120 -7.95 11.58 19.85
C VAL A 120 -9.26 11.50 19.06
N VAL A 121 -10.20 12.36 19.40
CA VAL A 121 -11.45 12.52 18.64
C VAL A 121 -11.15 13.25 17.33
N ASP A 122 -11.44 12.60 16.20
CA ASP A 122 -11.29 13.18 14.86
C ASP A 122 -12.36 12.62 13.94
N SER A 123 -13.23 13.49 13.42
CA SER A 123 -14.35 13.11 12.54
C SER A 123 -13.92 12.72 11.12
N ASN A 124 -12.70 13.05 10.70
CA ASN A 124 -12.18 12.71 9.38
C ASN A 124 -11.50 11.32 9.36
N ARG A 125 -11.22 10.74 10.53
CA ARG A 125 -10.65 9.40 10.61
C ARG A 125 -11.75 8.36 10.34
N LEU A 126 -11.59 7.62 9.25
CA LEU A 126 -12.47 6.50 8.89
C LEU A 126 -12.08 5.21 9.62
N GLY A 127 -10.80 5.04 9.90
CA GLY A 127 -10.28 3.88 10.59
C GLY A 127 -8.81 3.63 10.34
N PHE A 128 -8.46 2.36 10.13
CA PHE A 128 -7.08 1.88 10.17
C PHE A 128 -6.65 1.11 8.93
N TYR A 129 -5.36 1.20 8.61
CA TYR A 129 -4.69 0.40 7.58
C TYR A 129 -3.70 -0.57 8.23
N TRP A 130 -3.96 -1.87 8.13
CA TRP A 130 -3.00 -2.89 8.57
C TRP A 130 -1.80 -2.93 7.61
N SER A 131 -0.66 -2.39 8.04
CA SER A 131 0.46 -2.12 7.13
C SER A 131 1.36 -3.32 6.83
N TYR A 132 1.07 -4.52 7.32
CA TYR A 132 1.86 -5.70 6.98
C TYR A 132 1.38 -6.29 5.65
N GLU A 133 2.14 -6.09 4.58
CA GLU A 133 1.69 -6.34 3.21
C GLU A 133 1.81 -7.82 2.77
N SER A 134 2.31 -8.69 3.65
CA SER A 134 2.61 -10.08 3.31
C SER A 134 1.35 -10.92 3.06
N PRO A 135 1.19 -11.55 1.89
CA PRO A 135 0.07 -12.44 1.59
C PRO A 135 0.17 -13.77 2.36
N LEU A 136 1.32 -14.01 2.99
CA LEU A 136 1.65 -15.20 3.75
C LEU A 136 1.41 -15.03 5.25
N GLN A 137 0.92 -13.87 5.72
CA GLN A 137 1.02 -13.47 7.12
C GLN A 137 0.49 -14.48 8.16
N THR A 138 -0.47 -15.35 7.80
CA THR A 138 -1.08 -16.38 8.67
C THR A 138 -0.92 -17.84 8.21
N GLY A 139 -0.17 -18.09 7.12
CA GLY A 139 -0.09 -19.40 6.46
C GLY A 139 1.06 -20.31 6.95
N ASN A 140 1.13 -21.53 6.40
CA ASN A 140 2.16 -22.52 6.74
C ASN A 140 3.59 -21.99 6.53
N TYR A 141 3.76 -21.12 5.53
CA TYR A 141 5.03 -20.49 5.16
C TYR A 141 5.22 -19.08 5.77
N GLY A 142 4.21 -18.53 6.43
CA GLY A 142 4.31 -17.25 7.14
C GLY A 142 3.65 -17.33 8.51
N LYS A 143 4.50 -17.43 9.55
CA LYS A 143 4.08 -17.57 10.95
C LYS A 143 4.21 -16.28 11.74
N ASN A 144 4.22 -15.15 11.05
CA ASN A 144 4.44 -13.89 11.70
C ASN A 144 3.20 -13.46 12.47
N VAL A 145 1.99 -13.71 11.97
CA VAL A 145 0.72 -13.31 12.61
C VAL A 145 -0.26 -14.50 12.56
N SER A 146 -1.10 -14.70 13.57
CA SER A 146 -2.14 -15.76 13.51
C SER A 146 -3.45 -15.21 12.93
N LYS A 147 -4.29 -16.10 12.36
CA LYS A 147 -5.66 -15.73 11.96
C LYS A 147 -6.46 -15.16 13.14
N GLU A 148 -6.31 -15.75 14.33
CA GLU A 148 -6.91 -15.26 15.57
C GLU A 148 -6.47 -13.84 15.93
N PHE A 149 -5.19 -13.49 15.70
CA PHE A 149 -4.70 -12.13 15.92
C PHE A 149 -5.44 -11.13 15.01
N ILE A 150 -5.54 -11.43 13.72
CA ILE A 150 -6.22 -10.57 12.74
C ILE A 150 -7.70 -10.43 13.09
N GLN A 151 -8.37 -11.54 13.42
CA GLN A 151 -9.78 -11.52 13.84
C GLN A 151 -9.99 -10.64 15.08
N LYS A 152 -9.16 -10.77 16.11
CA LYS A 152 -9.28 -9.95 17.33
C LYS A 152 -9.04 -8.47 17.05
N MET A 153 -8.07 -8.15 16.18
CA MET A 153 -7.82 -6.77 15.75
C MET A 153 -9.01 -6.19 14.97
N SER A 154 -9.56 -6.95 14.03
CA SER A 154 -10.77 -6.56 13.27
C SER A 154 -11.94 -6.28 14.20
N ASN A 155 -12.32 -7.25 15.05
CA ASN A 155 -13.41 -7.07 16.01
C ASN A 155 -13.19 -5.82 16.88
N TYR A 156 -11.96 -5.62 17.39
CA TYR A 156 -11.65 -4.47 18.22
C TYR A 156 -11.82 -3.13 17.49
N VAL A 157 -11.39 -3.04 16.24
CA VAL A 157 -11.54 -1.83 15.42
C VAL A 157 -13.02 -1.58 15.11
N HIS A 158 -13.77 -2.62 14.75
CA HIS A 158 -15.19 -2.55 14.43
C HIS A 158 -16.07 -2.23 15.66
N ASP A 159 -15.71 -2.72 16.85
CA ASP A 159 -16.36 -2.39 18.13
C ASP A 159 -16.26 -0.88 18.47
N HIS A 160 -15.34 -0.16 17.83
CA HIS A 160 -15.19 1.29 17.93
C HIS A 160 -15.78 2.04 16.72
N GLU A 161 -16.61 1.39 15.90
CA GLU A 161 -17.25 1.98 14.72
C GLU A 161 -16.22 2.55 13.72
N GLN A 162 -15.08 1.88 13.56
CA GLN A 162 -14.03 2.24 12.62
C GLN A 162 -13.86 1.15 11.57
N GLU A 163 -13.42 1.54 10.37
CA GLU A 163 -13.08 0.61 9.30
C GLU A 163 -11.65 0.05 9.46
N LEU A 164 -11.39 -1.16 8.96
CA LEU A 164 -10.08 -1.78 8.87
C LEU A 164 -9.81 -2.21 7.43
N ILE A 165 -8.72 -1.69 6.83
CA ILE A 165 -8.33 -2.00 5.45
C ILE A 165 -6.96 -2.68 5.38
N TRP A 166 -6.70 -3.35 4.25
CA TRP A 166 -5.42 -4.02 3.97
C TRP A 166 -5.00 -3.86 2.51
N ILE A 167 -3.69 -3.77 2.26
CA ILE A 167 -3.12 -3.58 0.91
C ILE A 167 -2.01 -4.64 0.69
N PRO A 168 -2.37 -5.93 0.54
CA PRO A 168 -1.39 -7.00 0.39
C PRO A 168 -0.73 -7.02 -0.98
N THR A 169 0.51 -7.49 -1.05
CA THR A 169 1.19 -7.75 -2.33
C THR A 169 1.18 -9.24 -2.68
N ILE A 170 0.74 -9.58 -3.90
CA ILE A 170 0.96 -10.93 -4.44
C ILE A 170 2.34 -11.07 -5.09
N GLY A 171 3.08 -9.97 -5.24
CA GLY A 171 4.43 -9.94 -5.80
C GLY A 171 4.51 -10.50 -7.21
N ASN A 172 5.68 -11.01 -7.56
CA ASN A 172 5.95 -11.68 -8.83
C ASN A 172 5.41 -13.13 -8.92
N ARG A 173 4.57 -13.60 -7.98
CA ARG A 173 4.08 -14.99 -7.97
C ARG A 173 3.29 -15.35 -9.21
N ALA A 174 3.57 -16.47 -9.87
CA ALA A 174 2.71 -16.98 -10.93
C ALA A 174 1.32 -17.40 -10.40
N MET A 175 0.31 -17.50 -11.28
CA MET A 175 -1.08 -17.82 -10.90
C MET A 175 -1.19 -19.12 -10.09
N LYS A 176 -0.37 -20.13 -10.39
CA LYS A 176 -0.29 -21.38 -9.61
C LYS A 176 -0.01 -21.16 -8.12
N GLY A 177 0.78 -20.15 -7.79
CA GLY A 177 1.08 -19.76 -6.41
C GLY A 177 -0.03 -18.88 -5.82
N ILE A 178 -0.62 -18.00 -6.63
CA ILE A 178 -1.71 -17.11 -6.21
C ILE A 178 -2.97 -17.88 -5.83
N THR A 179 -3.34 -18.91 -6.59
CA THR A 179 -4.53 -19.72 -6.31
C THR A 179 -4.31 -20.77 -5.22
N ASN A 180 -3.11 -20.88 -4.66
CA ASN A 180 -2.80 -21.81 -3.60
C ASN A 180 -2.88 -21.12 -2.24
N SER A 181 -3.83 -21.54 -1.41
CA SER A 181 -4.10 -20.97 -0.08
C SER A 181 -2.95 -21.11 0.92
N ASP A 182 -2.00 -22.03 0.69
CA ASP A 182 -0.80 -22.12 1.52
C ASP A 182 0.15 -20.94 1.28
N TYR A 183 0.12 -20.34 0.07
CA TYR A 183 1.00 -19.27 -0.35
C TYR A 183 0.34 -17.89 -0.40
N VAL A 184 -0.98 -17.84 -0.56
CA VAL A 184 -1.76 -16.61 -0.57
C VAL A 184 -3.01 -16.79 0.30
N THR A 185 -2.92 -16.24 1.51
CA THR A 185 -4.02 -16.25 2.50
C THR A 185 -4.98 -15.07 2.32
N ILE A 186 -4.84 -14.26 1.25
CA ILE A 186 -5.62 -13.04 1.06
C ILE A 186 -7.12 -13.31 1.08
N PRO A 187 -7.68 -14.24 0.27
CA PRO A 187 -9.12 -14.45 0.25
C PRO A 187 -9.69 -14.95 1.59
N THR A 188 -8.91 -15.73 2.34
CA THR A 188 -9.36 -16.29 3.63
C THR A 188 -9.29 -15.29 4.78
N LEU A 189 -8.52 -14.22 4.62
CA LEU A 189 -8.42 -13.13 5.59
C LEU A 189 -9.32 -11.93 5.24
N ALA A 190 -9.80 -11.85 3.99
CA ALA A 190 -10.59 -10.72 3.51
C ALA A 190 -11.86 -10.47 4.33
N GLU A 191 -12.44 -11.50 4.96
CA GLU A 191 -13.59 -11.38 5.86
C GLU A 191 -13.37 -10.45 7.07
N TYR A 192 -12.11 -10.16 7.43
CA TYR A 192 -11.74 -9.30 8.56
C TYR A 192 -11.46 -7.85 8.18
N PHE A 193 -11.62 -7.49 6.91
CA PHE A 193 -11.31 -6.17 6.40
C PHE A 193 -12.50 -5.63 5.63
N ASP A 194 -12.79 -4.34 5.80
CA ASP A 194 -13.82 -3.63 5.02
C ASP A 194 -13.39 -3.53 3.55
N HIS A 195 -12.09 -3.33 3.31
CA HIS A 195 -11.50 -3.29 1.99
C HIS A 195 -10.12 -3.97 1.93
N VAL A 196 -9.89 -4.77 0.89
CA VAL A 196 -8.60 -5.37 0.58
C VAL A 196 -8.16 -4.97 -0.82
N PHE A 197 -7.11 -4.16 -0.93
CA PHE A 197 -6.55 -3.67 -2.20
C PHE A 197 -5.30 -4.46 -2.57
N VAL A 198 -5.45 -5.49 -3.39
CA VAL A 198 -4.32 -6.35 -3.74
C VAL A 198 -3.40 -5.63 -4.73
N GLN A 199 -2.10 -5.60 -4.43
CA GLN A 199 -1.05 -5.09 -5.32
C GLN A 199 -0.65 -6.21 -6.30
N PRO A 200 -0.95 -6.10 -7.61
CA PRO A 200 -0.61 -7.15 -8.57
C PRO A 200 0.88 -7.20 -8.91
N HIS A 201 1.65 -6.18 -8.52
CA HIS A 201 3.09 -6.03 -8.76
C HIS A 201 3.51 -5.99 -10.23
N TYR A 202 2.55 -5.83 -11.16
CA TYR A 202 2.83 -5.76 -12.60
C TYR A 202 3.75 -4.58 -12.92
N TYR A 203 3.52 -3.42 -12.32
CA TYR A 203 4.34 -2.24 -12.59
C TYR A 203 5.83 -2.44 -12.26
N GLN A 204 6.16 -3.23 -11.23
CA GLN A 204 7.52 -3.37 -10.70
C GLN A 204 8.36 -4.47 -11.38
N THR A 205 7.74 -5.48 -12.00
CA THR A 205 8.48 -6.59 -12.63
C THR A 205 7.95 -6.96 -14.00
N THR A 206 8.85 -7.35 -14.91
CA THR A 206 8.51 -8.01 -16.18
C THR A 206 8.62 -9.53 -16.12
N LYS A 207 8.93 -10.11 -14.95
CA LYS A 207 9.13 -11.54 -14.76
C LYS A 207 8.32 -12.10 -13.59
N LEU A 208 7.79 -13.31 -13.77
CA LEU A 208 7.19 -14.10 -12.71
C LEU A 208 8.23 -14.94 -11.96
N ASP A 209 7.87 -15.44 -10.78
CA ASP A 209 8.73 -16.25 -9.91
C ASP A 209 9.16 -17.60 -10.50
N ASP A 210 8.49 -18.04 -11.56
CA ASP A 210 8.89 -19.21 -12.36
C ASP A 210 9.68 -18.87 -13.63
N GLY A 211 10.05 -17.60 -13.80
CA GLY A 211 10.91 -17.13 -14.90
C GLY A 211 10.21 -16.73 -16.18
N SER A 212 8.91 -17.01 -16.28
CA SER A 212 8.09 -16.58 -17.40
C SER A 212 7.96 -15.05 -17.43
N ASP A 213 7.64 -14.51 -18.60
CA ASP A 213 7.35 -13.08 -18.75
C ASP A 213 6.02 -12.75 -18.05
N TYR A 214 5.99 -11.65 -17.31
CA TYR A 214 4.75 -11.13 -16.73
C TYR A 214 4.02 -10.31 -17.80
N THR A 215 3.12 -10.97 -18.52
CA THR A 215 2.38 -10.38 -19.63
C THR A 215 1.15 -9.60 -19.17
N PHE A 216 0.58 -8.81 -20.08
CA PHE A 216 -0.71 -8.16 -19.83
C PHE A 216 -1.84 -9.17 -19.55
N GLN A 217 -1.84 -10.34 -20.19
CA GLN A 217 -2.86 -11.37 -19.94
C GLN A 217 -2.73 -12.02 -18.56
N ASP A 218 -1.53 -12.10 -18.01
CA ASP A 218 -1.33 -12.50 -16.61
C ASP A 218 -1.91 -11.44 -15.65
N LEU A 219 -1.78 -10.15 -15.99
CA LEU A 219 -2.42 -9.08 -15.22
C LEU A 219 -3.94 -9.20 -15.28
N VAL A 220 -4.53 -9.41 -16.46
CA VAL A 220 -5.98 -9.66 -16.64
C VAL A 220 -6.42 -10.83 -15.77
N SER A 221 -5.70 -11.95 -15.80
CA SER A 221 -6.00 -13.14 -14.99
C SER A 221 -5.97 -12.86 -13.49
N ARG A 222 -5.05 -12.01 -13.03
CA ARG A 222 -4.98 -11.60 -11.61
C ARG A 222 -6.14 -10.68 -11.24
N VAL A 223 -6.51 -9.75 -12.11
CA VAL A 223 -7.67 -8.86 -11.91
C VAL A 223 -8.95 -9.68 -11.82
N GLU A 224 -9.14 -10.66 -12.71
CA GLU A 224 -10.27 -11.58 -12.67
C GLU A 224 -10.30 -12.39 -11.36
N TRP A 225 -9.14 -12.91 -10.93
CA TRP A 225 -9.02 -13.60 -9.65
C TRP A 225 -9.42 -12.69 -8.47
N MET A 226 -8.98 -11.43 -8.44
CA MET A 226 -9.36 -10.48 -7.39
C MET A 226 -10.88 -10.26 -7.38
N LEU A 227 -11.48 -10.03 -8.54
CA LEU A 227 -12.91 -9.79 -8.68
C LEU A 227 -13.74 -10.99 -8.19
N ASN A 228 -13.34 -12.20 -8.58
CA ASN A 228 -14.02 -13.45 -8.20
C ASN A 228 -13.96 -13.75 -6.69
N HIS A 229 -13.04 -13.13 -5.96
CA HIS A 229 -12.90 -13.27 -4.50
C HIS A 229 -13.44 -12.05 -3.73
N GLY A 230 -14.15 -11.13 -4.38
CA GLY A 230 -14.68 -9.92 -3.73
C GLY A 230 -13.60 -8.95 -3.25
N LEU A 231 -12.39 -9.06 -3.80
CA LEU A 231 -11.26 -8.19 -3.47
C LEU A 231 -11.29 -6.93 -4.34
N SER A 232 -10.42 -5.98 -4.03
CA SER A 232 -10.13 -4.80 -4.84
C SER A 232 -8.65 -4.79 -5.26
N ILE A 233 -8.25 -3.77 -5.99
CA ILE A 233 -6.93 -3.59 -6.59
C ILE A 233 -6.25 -2.33 -6.05
N GLU A 234 -4.94 -2.43 -5.88
CA GLU A 234 -4.03 -1.30 -5.82
C GLU A 234 -3.38 -1.10 -7.20
N MET A 235 -3.51 0.10 -7.75
CA MET A 235 -3.00 0.49 -9.06
C MET A 235 -1.75 1.35 -8.90
N GLU A 236 -0.64 0.83 -9.42
CA GLU A 236 0.68 1.40 -9.17
C GLU A 236 1.19 2.24 -10.34
N ALA A 237 1.73 3.41 -9.99
CA ALA A 237 2.65 4.21 -10.78
C ALA A 237 3.71 4.79 -9.84
N ASP A 238 4.83 5.30 -10.32
CA ASP A 238 5.80 5.94 -9.44
C ASP A 238 6.62 7.04 -10.14
N ASN A 239 7.58 7.57 -9.39
CA ASN A 239 8.41 8.69 -9.83
C ASN A 239 9.24 8.37 -11.09
N SER A 240 9.37 7.11 -11.52
CA SER A 240 10.04 6.78 -12.79
C SER A 240 9.30 7.30 -14.02
N ILE A 241 8.03 7.65 -13.90
CA ILE A 241 7.25 8.33 -14.95
C ILE A 241 7.63 9.82 -15.11
N ILE A 242 8.31 10.42 -14.12
CA ILE A 242 8.77 11.80 -14.16
C ILE A 242 10.30 11.91 -14.17
N GLY A 243 10.99 10.86 -14.60
CA GLY A 243 12.45 10.88 -14.78
C GLY A 243 13.25 10.56 -13.52
N GLU A 244 12.59 10.13 -12.44
CA GLU A 244 13.24 9.90 -11.15
C GLU A 244 13.39 8.39 -10.84
N PRO A 245 14.56 7.94 -10.36
CA PRO A 245 14.78 6.54 -9.98
C PRO A 245 13.74 6.03 -8.95
N SER A 246 13.01 4.96 -9.30
CA SER A 246 11.99 4.35 -8.43
C SER A 246 11.85 2.83 -8.66
N ASN A 247 10.66 2.23 -8.60
CA ASN A 247 10.45 0.78 -8.68
C ASN A 247 9.96 0.25 -10.04
N CYS A 248 9.66 1.12 -11.01
CA CYS A 248 9.24 0.68 -12.34
C CYS A 248 10.21 -0.34 -12.95
N ALA A 249 9.66 -1.43 -13.49
CA ALA A 249 10.45 -2.55 -14.02
C ALA A 249 11.49 -2.14 -15.07
N TYR A 250 11.19 -1.11 -15.88
CA TYR A 250 12.02 -0.69 -17.01
C TYR A 250 13.18 0.24 -16.66
N CYS A 251 13.36 0.58 -15.39
CA CYS A 251 14.52 1.34 -14.93
C CYS A 251 15.54 0.45 -14.17
N LYS A 252 15.32 -0.87 -14.22
CA LYS A 252 16.19 -1.90 -13.67
C LYS A 252 17.03 -2.50 -14.80
N SER A 253 18.36 -2.42 -14.70
CA SER A 253 19.28 -3.05 -15.67
C SER A 253 19.08 -4.57 -15.77
N THR A 254 18.67 -5.17 -14.65
CA THR A 254 18.23 -6.57 -14.54
C THR A 254 16.97 -6.65 -13.68
N GLN A 255 16.05 -7.55 -14.02
CA GLN A 255 14.82 -7.74 -13.23
C GLN A 255 15.08 -8.43 -11.87
N GLY A 256 16.18 -9.16 -11.76
CA GLY A 256 16.48 -10.01 -10.61
C GLY A 256 17.59 -11.01 -10.90
N TRP A 257 17.77 -11.99 -10.01
CA TRP A 257 18.73 -13.08 -10.15
C TRP A 257 18.14 -14.41 -9.68
N TRP A 258 18.68 -15.52 -10.19
CA TRP A 258 18.30 -16.86 -9.76
C TRP A 258 19.24 -17.36 -8.67
N GLU A 259 18.68 -17.90 -7.59
CA GLU A 259 19.42 -18.54 -6.52
C GLU A 259 18.67 -19.80 -6.07
N ASN A 260 19.33 -20.96 -6.10
CA ASN A 260 18.75 -22.25 -5.67
C ASN A 260 17.37 -22.56 -6.29
N GLY A 261 17.18 -22.24 -7.58
CA GLY A 261 15.91 -22.46 -8.28
C GLY A 261 14.79 -21.47 -7.93
N THR A 262 15.08 -20.40 -7.19
CA THR A 262 14.16 -19.32 -6.84
C THR A 262 14.59 -18.03 -7.52
N PHE A 263 13.64 -17.31 -8.14
CA PHE A 263 13.91 -15.99 -8.71
C PHE A 263 13.77 -14.90 -7.63
N HIS A 264 14.84 -14.13 -7.43
CA HIS A 264 14.89 -12.99 -6.54
C HIS A 264 14.76 -11.70 -7.34
N GLU A 265 13.66 -11.00 -7.16
CA GLU A 265 13.43 -9.71 -7.82
C GLU A 265 14.37 -8.62 -7.27
N LYS A 266 14.88 -7.78 -8.18
CA LYS A 266 15.60 -6.57 -7.83
C LYS A 266 14.64 -5.47 -7.39
N VAL A 267 14.89 -4.89 -6.23
CA VAL A 267 14.09 -3.78 -5.69
C VAL A 267 14.77 -2.44 -6.01
N GLY A 268 13.97 -1.48 -6.45
CA GLY A 268 14.44 -0.16 -6.84
C GLY A 268 15.14 -0.11 -8.19
N CYS A 269 15.44 1.12 -8.59
CA CYS A 269 16.07 1.49 -9.84
C CYS A 269 17.58 1.49 -9.71
N ASP A 270 18.30 1.12 -10.77
CA ASP A 270 19.74 1.34 -10.87
C ASP A 270 20.17 2.11 -12.11
N GLU A 271 19.21 2.46 -12.96
CA GLU A 271 19.42 3.33 -14.11
C GLU A 271 18.56 4.60 -13.96
N THR A 272 19.07 5.74 -14.40
CA THR A 272 18.25 6.96 -14.46
C THR A 272 17.19 6.78 -15.55
N PRO A 273 15.88 6.94 -15.26
CA PRO A 273 14.85 6.81 -16.27
C PRO A 273 15.08 7.79 -17.45
N THR A 274 14.98 7.26 -18.66
CA THR A 274 15.01 8.04 -19.90
C THR A 274 13.58 8.37 -20.35
N PRO A 275 13.35 9.25 -21.34
CA PRO A 275 12.03 9.44 -21.91
C PRO A 275 11.39 8.15 -22.45
N GLU A 276 12.19 7.19 -22.94
CA GLU A 276 11.70 5.88 -23.35
C GLU A 276 11.27 5.03 -22.15
N THR A 277 12.05 5.06 -21.06
CA THR A 277 11.69 4.42 -19.79
C THR A 277 10.39 5.00 -19.23
N GLU A 278 10.24 6.33 -19.22
CA GLU A 278 9.03 7.02 -18.77
C GLU A 278 7.79 6.53 -19.55
N GLU A 279 7.85 6.49 -20.88
CA GLU A 279 6.76 6.00 -21.72
C GLU A 279 6.41 4.54 -21.44
N LYS A 280 7.42 3.68 -21.26
CA LYS A 280 7.20 2.27 -20.90
C LYS A 280 6.53 2.13 -19.52
N CYS A 281 6.94 2.93 -18.54
CA CYS A 281 6.33 2.96 -17.20
C CYS A 281 4.88 3.48 -17.26
N ILE A 282 4.61 4.55 -18.02
CA ILE A 282 3.25 5.06 -18.26
C ILE A 282 2.38 3.96 -18.87
N ASN A 283 2.88 3.24 -19.89
CA ASN A 283 2.12 2.16 -20.51
C ASN A 283 1.77 1.05 -19.51
N ARG A 284 2.71 0.64 -18.63
CA ARG A 284 2.40 -0.34 -17.57
C ARG A 284 1.38 0.17 -16.56
N ALA A 285 1.45 1.44 -16.16
CA ALA A 285 0.44 2.03 -15.28
C ALA A 285 -0.95 2.03 -15.95
N CYS A 286 -1.03 2.35 -17.25
CA CYS A 286 -2.26 2.32 -18.04
C CYS A 286 -2.82 0.90 -18.20
N ASP A 287 -1.95 -0.12 -18.25
CA ASP A 287 -2.37 -1.52 -18.38
C ASP A 287 -3.23 -1.99 -17.20
N TYR A 288 -3.06 -1.44 -15.99
CA TYR A 288 -4.02 -1.71 -14.90
C TYR A 288 -5.44 -1.33 -15.29
N TYR A 289 -5.65 -0.13 -15.86
CA TYR A 289 -7.00 0.28 -16.28
C TYR A 289 -7.51 -0.54 -17.46
N LYS A 290 -6.67 -0.86 -18.43
CA LYS A 290 -7.05 -1.73 -19.55
C LYS A 290 -7.46 -3.13 -19.08
N ALA A 291 -6.72 -3.71 -18.12
CA ALA A 291 -7.05 -5.01 -17.55
C ALA A 291 -8.39 -4.98 -16.82
N LEU A 292 -8.70 -3.87 -16.12
CA LEU A 292 -10.02 -3.67 -15.53
C LEU A 292 -11.11 -3.67 -16.62
N LEU A 293 -10.93 -2.93 -17.70
CA LEU A 293 -11.90 -2.89 -18.81
C LEU A 293 -12.09 -4.25 -19.48
N GLU A 294 -11.03 -5.05 -19.62
CA GLU A 294 -11.08 -6.39 -20.20
C GLU A 294 -11.83 -7.38 -19.31
N VAL A 295 -11.64 -7.32 -17.98
CA VAL A 295 -12.37 -8.17 -17.04
C VAL A 295 -13.81 -7.70 -16.86
N SER A 296 -14.02 -6.43 -16.53
CA SER A 296 -15.33 -5.80 -16.40
C SER A 296 -15.20 -4.28 -16.29
N PRO A 297 -15.89 -3.48 -17.13
CA PRO A 297 -15.88 -2.01 -17.01
C PRO A 297 -16.32 -1.49 -15.64
N SER A 298 -17.10 -2.28 -14.90
CA SER A 298 -17.56 -1.97 -13.53
C SER A 298 -16.74 -2.70 -12.44
N ALA A 299 -15.59 -3.29 -12.78
CA ALA A 299 -14.74 -3.99 -11.83
C ALA A 299 -14.33 -3.05 -10.68
N PHE A 300 -14.58 -3.52 -9.46
CA PHE A 300 -14.27 -2.89 -8.18
C PHE A 300 -14.98 -1.56 -7.94
N SER A 301 -15.83 -1.51 -6.90
CA SER A 301 -16.50 -0.29 -6.45
C SER A 301 -15.56 0.69 -5.72
N THR A 302 -14.42 0.19 -5.25
CA THR A 302 -13.32 0.91 -4.61
C THR A 302 -12.01 0.57 -5.30
N ARG A 303 -11.03 1.47 -5.32
CA ARG A 303 -9.66 1.24 -5.84
C ARG A 303 -8.64 2.05 -5.06
N ALA A 304 -7.45 1.50 -4.85
CA ALA A 304 -6.32 2.22 -4.26
C ALA A 304 -5.27 2.58 -5.31
N TYR A 305 -4.54 3.68 -5.08
CA TYR A 305 -3.60 4.22 -6.06
C TYR A 305 -2.27 4.59 -5.39
N TYR A 306 -1.22 3.85 -5.72
CA TYR A 306 0.15 4.23 -5.42
C TYR A 306 0.74 5.04 -6.58
N PHE A 307 1.43 6.15 -6.27
CA PHE A 307 2.03 7.05 -7.27
C PHE A 307 3.37 7.62 -6.78
N GLY A 308 4.10 6.88 -5.94
CA GLY A 308 5.33 7.36 -5.33
C GLY A 308 5.10 8.56 -4.41
N THR A 309 5.91 9.61 -4.55
CA THR A 309 5.82 10.81 -3.70
C THR A 309 5.48 12.09 -4.46
N ASP A 310 5.47 12.09 -5.79
CA ASP A 310 5.12 13.28 -6.56
C ASP A 310 3.80 13.11 -7.31
N LEU A 311 2.82 13.97 -7.03
CA LEU A 311 1.49 13.87 -7.61
C LEU A 311 1.45 14.16 -9.12
N LYS A 312 2.52 14.72 -9.70
CA LYS A 312 2.64 14.88 -11.15
C LYS A 312 2.67 13.53 -11.88
N VAL A 313 3.03 12.45 -11.19
CA VAL A 313 2.93 11.08 -11.72
C VAL A 313 1.50 10.76 -12.13
N ILE A 314 0.51 11.11 -11.30
CA ILE A 314 -0.91 10.88 -11.59
C ILE A 314 -1.32 11.67 -12.84
N ASP A 315 -0.92 12.93 -12.93
CA ASP A 315 -1.27 13.80 -14.05
C ASP A 315 -0.75 13.22 -15.36
N LYS A 316 0.53 12.81 -15.40
CA LYS A 316 1.13 12.18 -16.57
C LYS A 316 0.46 10.87 -16.98
N VAL A 317 0.10 10.01 -16.02
CA VAL A 317 -0.63 8.77 -16.35
C VAL A 317 -2.00 9.11 -16.95
N ARG A 318 -2.71 10.08 -16.38
CA ARG A 318 -4.05 10.49 -16.84
C ARG A 318 -4.08 11.25 -18.16
N GLU A 319 -3.00 11.92 -18.53
CA GLU A 319 -2.84 12.47 -19.88
C GLU A 319 -2.90 11.37 -20.95
N ARG A 320 -2.47 10.14 -20.63
CA ARG A 320 -2.54 8.98 -21.52
C ARG A 320 -3.77 8.10 -21.28
N CYS A 321 -4.19 7.97 -20.03
CA CYS A 321 -5.27 7.10 -19.58
C CYS A 321 -6.18 7.84 -18.60
N GLN A 322 -7.09 8.65 -19.14
CA GLN A 322 -7.89 9.63 -18.40
C GLN A 322 -8.65 9.06 -17.19
N ASP A 323 -9.12 7.82 -17.28
CA ASP A 323 -9.95 7.18 -16.26
C ASP A 323 -9.16 6.42 -15.17
N TRP A 324 -7.83 6.40 -15.26
CA TRP A 324 -6.95 5.84 -14.23
C TRP A 324 -7.22 6.53 -12.89
#